data_AF-J7TRX0-F1
#
_entry.id   AF-J7TRX0-F1
#
_cell.length_a   1.000
_cell.length_b   1.000
_cell.length_c   1.000
_cell.angle_alpha   90.00
_cell.angle_beta   90.00
_cell.angle_gamma   90.00
#
_symmetry.space_group_name_H-M   'P 1'
#
loop_
_entity.id
_entity.type
_entity.pdbx_description
1 polymer ?
#
loop_
_entity_poly.entity_id
_entity_poly.type
_entity_poly.pdbx_seq_one_letter_code
_entity_poly.pdbx_strand_id
1 'polypeptide(L)'
;MWNRFATSIYHDGTLHLFFVTYMQGYLLVLYLGGVFYYAFTYKRMGDGATLGLYAFLYLFGGILFHLISETKSQYTLPYIYLHIPMIAAGYNHMTQILTRYLKNSRKSS
;
A
#
# COMPACT_ATOMS: atom_id res chain seq x y z
N MET A 1 -22.08 -24.61 -16.85
CA MET A 1 -20.71 -24.04 -16.73
C MET A 1 -20.60 -23.00 -15.62
N TRP A 2 -21.60 -22.12 -15.44
CA TRP A 2 -21.63 -21.10 -14.37
C TRP A 2 -21.34 -21.64 -12.96
N ASN A 3 -21.94 -22.77 -12.58
CA ASN A 3 -21.74 -23.38 -11.26
C ASN A 3 -20.29 -23.78 -10.97
N ARG A 4 -19.53 -24.28 -11.97
CA ARG A 4 -18.13 -24.71 -11.79
C ARG A 4 -17.17 -23.52 -11.70
N PHE A 5 -17.47 -22.45 -12.42
CA PHE A 5 -16.68 -21.22 -12.38
C PHE A 5 -16.89 -20.48 -11.05
N ALA A 6 -18.14 -20.36 -10.59
CA ALA A 6 -18.45 -19.77 -9.29
C ALA A 6 -17.83 -20.58 -8.14
N THR A 7 -17.96 -21.91 -8.13
CA THR A 7 -17.29 -22.74 -7.09
C THR A 7 -15.78 -22.61 -7.14
N SER A 8 -15.16 -22.54 -8.33
CA SER A 8 -13.71 -22.35 -8.44
C SER A 8 -13.19 -21.00 -7.91
N ILE A 9 -14.04 -19.97 -7.84
CA ILE A 9 -13.71 -18.65 -7.28
C ILE A 9 -13.92 -18.60 -5.76
N TYR A 10 -14.94 -19.29 -5.26
CA TYR A 10 -15.37 -19.19 -3.85
C TYR A 10 -14.92 -20.36 -2.95
N HIS A 11 -14.61 -21.53 -3.50
CA HIS A 11 -14.22 -22.72 -2.74
C HIS A 11 -12.83 -23.20 -3.16
N ASP A 12 -11.78 -22.69 -2.50
CA ASP A 12 -10.38 -23.20 -2.46
C ASP A 12 -9.81 -23.77 -3.77
N GLY A 13 -10.30 -23.28 -4.92
CA GLY A 13 -9.86 -23.68 -6.25
C GLY A 13 -8.65 -22.86 -6.70
N THR A 14 -8.02 -23.27 -7.80
CA THR A 14 -6.85 -22.57 -8.34
C THR A 14 -7.12 -21.10 -8.69
N LEU A 15 -8.34 -20.77 -9.12
CA LEU A 15 -8.74 -19.37 -9.36
C LEU A 15 -8.91 -18.58 -8.06
N HIS A 16 -9.47 -19.18 -7.01
CA HIS A 16 -9.52 -18.58 -5.68
C HIS A 16 -8.12 -18.17 -5.20
N LEU A 17 -7.15 -19.09 -5.28
CA LEU A 17 -5.77 -18.83 -4.90
C LEU A 17 -5.15 -17.70 -5.74
N PHE A 18 -5.35 -17.72 -7.06
CA PHE A 18 -4.88 -16.65 -7.95
C PHE A 18 -5.43 -15.28 -7.55
N PHE A 19 -6.74 -15.17 -7.33
CA PHE A 19 -7.37 -13.91 -6.93
C PHE A 19 -6.89 -13.43 -5.56
N VAL A 20 -6.75 -14.32 -4.58
CA VAL A 20 -6.25 -13.98 -3.24
C VAL A 20 -4.81 -13.48 -3.33
N THR A 21 -3.91 -14.21 -4.00
CA THR A 21 -2.50 -13.79 -4.14
C THR A 21 -2.39 -12.47 -4.91
N TYR A 22 -3.17 -12.29 -5.97
CA TYR A 22 -3.20 -11.04 -6.72
C TYR A 22 -3.63 -9.85 -5.84
N MET A 23 -4.72 -9.99 -5.08
CA MET A 23 -5.23 -8.92 -4.22
C MET A 23 -4.28 -8.62 -3.06
N GLN A 24 -3.62 -9.63 -2.50
CA GLN A 24 -2.55 -9.45 -1.52
C GLN A 24 -1.37 -8.66 -2.10
N GLY A 25 -0.95 -8.98 -3.33
CA GLY A 25 0.07 -8.22 -4.04
C GLY A 25 -0.35 -6.77 -4.30
N TYR A 26 -1.60 -6.53 -4.68
CA TYR A 26 -2.14 -5.18 -4.85
C TYR A 26 -2.12 -4.38 -3.55
N LEU A 27 -2.57 -4.97 -2.44
CA LEU A 27 -2.53 -4.36 -1.12
C LEU A 27 -1.09 -4.05 -0.67
N LEU A 28 -0.15 -4.96 -0.93
CA LEU A 28 1.26 -4.74 -0.67
C LEU A 28 1.79 -3.50 -1.40
N VAL A 29 1.46 -3.33 -2.68
CA VAL A 29 1.83 -2.13 -3.46
C VAL A 29 1.24 -0.88 -2.81
N LEU A 30 -0.04 -0.89 -2.44
CA LEU A 30 -0.66 0.26 -1.75
C LEU A 30 0.08 0.60 -0.44
N TYR A 31 0.41 -0.39 0.38
CA TYR A 31 1.16 -0.16 1.62
C TYR A 31 2.57 0.37 1.36
N LEU A 32 3.28 -0.14 0.35
CA LEU A 32 4.60 0.35 -0.03
C LEU A 32 4.58 1.83 -0.42
N GLY A 33 3.56 2.28 -1.17
CA GLY A 33 3.39 3.70 -1.48
C GLY A 33 3.23 4.57 -0.23
N GLY A 34 2.46 4.10 0.75
CA GLY A 34 2.35 4.77 2.06
C GLY A 34 3.68 4.83 2.82
N VAL A 35 4.46 3.75 2.80
CA VAL A 35 5.81 3.71 3.39
C VAL A 35 6.75 4.70 2.68
N PHE A 36 6.71 4.80 1.35
CA PHE A 36 7.52 5.78 0.62
C PHE A 36 7.16 7.22 0.99
N TYR A 37 5.86 7.54 1.06
CA TYR A 37 5.41 8.85 1.51
C TYR A 37 5.99 9.19 2.88
N TYR A 38 5.93 8.25 3.82
CA TYR A 38 6.49 8.41 5.14
C TYR A 38 8.01 8.61 5.11
N ALA A 39 8.75 7.74 4.42
CA ALA A 39 10.21 7.79 4.36
C ALA A 39 10.74 9.13 3.83
N PHE A 40 10.03 9.74 2.87
CA PHE A 40 10.40 11.05 2.31
C PHE A 40 9.94 12.23 3.16
N THR A 41 8.84 12.08 3.89
CA THR A 41 8.29 13.15 4.75
C THR A 41 9.03 13.21 6.10
N TYR A 42 9.47 12.05 6.62
CA TYR A 42 10.22 11.92 7.87
C TYR A 42 11.49 12.78 7.89
N LYS A 43 12.25 12.80 6.78
CA LYS A 43 13.48 13.61 6.66
C LYS A 43 13.25 15.12 6.59
N ARG A 44 12.02 15.56 6.34
CA ARG A 44 11.66 16.96 6.08
C ARG A 44 11.07 17.67 7.29
N MET A 45 10.92 16.95 8.41
CA MET A 45 10.24 17.42 9.62
C MET A 45 11.24 17.54 10.77
N GLY A 46 11.64 18.77 11.11
CA GLY A 46 12.19 19.04 12.45
C GLY A 46 11.08 19.07 13.50
N ASP A 47 11.39 18.73 14.76
CA ASP A 47 10.62 18.74 16.04
C ASP A 47 9.09 18.48 16.07
N GLY A 48 8.44 18.24 14.95
CA GLY A 48 7.02 17.95 14.81
C GLY A 48 6.72 16.48 15.04
N ALA A 49 6.93 16.00 16.27
CA ALA A 49 6.66 14.62 16.70
C ALA A 49 5.20 14.19 16.43
N THR A 50 4.27 15.13 16.29
CA THR A 50 2.83 14.91 16.11
C THR A 50 2.46 14.23 14.77
N LEU A 51 3.13 14.57 13.66
CA LEU A 51 2.83 13.99 12.35
C LEU A 51 3.45 12.60 12.16
N GLY A 52 4.63 12.37 12.75
CA GLY A 52 5.24 11.04 12.83
C GLY A 52 4.40 10.06 13.66
N LEU A 53 3.83 10.53 14.77
CA LEU A 53 2.92 9.75 15.61
C LEU A 53 1.59 9.46 14.91
N TYR A 54 1.01 10.45 14.21
CA TYR A 54 -0.20 10.26 13.39
C TYR A 54 0.05 9.25 12.26
N ALA A 55 1.16 9.38 11.55
CA ALA A 55 1.53 8.45 10.47
C ALA A 55 1.81 7.04 11.00
N PHE A 56 2.44 6.90 12.17
CA PHE A 56 2.65 5.60 12.83
C PHE A 56 1.32 4.99 13.26
N LEU A 57 0.44 5.74 13.94
CA LEU A 57 -0.91 5.30 14.31
C LEU A 57 -1.77 4.95 13.10
N TYR A 58 -1.52 5.53 11.93
CA TYR A 58 -2.24 5.24 10.70
C TYR A 58 -1.64 4.03 9.95
N LEU A 59 -0.32 3.87 9.88
CA LEU A 59 0.30 2.66 9.31
C LEU A 59 0.04 1.43 10.19
N PHE A 60 0.27 1.54 11.51
CA PHE A 60 -0.08 0.48 12.47
C PHE A 60 -1.59 0.31 12.57
N GLY A 61 -2.37 1.40 12.53
CA GLY A 61 -3.82 1.35 12.50
C GLY A 61 -4.33 0.55 11.32
N GLY A 62 -3.85 0.82 10.11
CA GLY A 62 -4.21 0.08 8.90
C GLY A 62 -3.81 -1.39 8.95
N ILE A 63 -2.59 -1.70 9.40
CA ILE A 63 -2.08 -3.08 9.45
C ILE A 63 -2.78 -3.87 10.58
N LEU A 64 -2.92 -3.31 11.79
CA LEU A 64 -3.71 -3.93 12.86
C LEU A 64 -5.16 -4.08 12.44
N PHE A 65 -5.72 -3.07 11.78
CA PHE A 65 -7.09 -3.12 11.31
C PHE A 65 -7.25 -4.20 10.24
N HIS A 66 -6.30 -4.37 9.33
CA HIS A 66 -6.34 -5.44 8.34
C HIS A 66 -6.18 -6.83 8.97
N LEU A 67 -5.29 -7.01 9.95
CA LEU A 67 -5.13 -8.26 10.70
C LEU A 67 -6.38 -8.61 11.54
N ILE A 68 -7.00 -7.61 12.19
CA ILE A 68 -8.18 -7.83 13.03
C ILE A 68 -9.45 -7.96 12.17
N SER A 69 -9.56 -7.18 11.08
CA SER A 69 -10.66 -7.20 10.12
C SER A 69 -10.55 -8.27 9.04
N GLU A 70 -9.53 -9.14 9.10
CA GLU A 70 -9.53 -10.42 8.39
C GLU A 70 -10.82 -11.22 8.71
N THR A 71 -11.50 -10.89 9.82
CA THR A 71 -12.85 -11.38 10.13
C THR A 71 -14.03 -10.64 9.43
N LYS A 72 -13.88 -9.40 8.93
CA LYS A 72 -14.90 -8.67 8.12
C LYS A 72 -14.30 -7.56 7.20
N SER A 73 -14.28 -7.78 5.88
CA SER A 73 -13.72 -6.85 4.88
C SER A 73 -14.37 -5.45 4.81
N GLN A 74 -15.61 -5.32 5.30
CA GLN A 74 -16.46 -4.13 5.17
C GLN A 74 -15.83 -2.84 5.72
N TYR A 75 -14.87 -2.95 6.63
CA TYR A 75 -14.24 -1.79 7.27
C TYR A 75 -12.85 -1.45 6.71
N THR A 76 -12.27 -2.35 5.91
CA THR A 76 -10.96 -2.13 5.28
C THR A 76 -11.06 -1.10 4.14
N LEU A 77 -12.15 -1.14 3.37
CA LEU A 77 -12.29 -0.33 2.14
C LEU A 77 -12.25 1.19 2.36
N PRO A 78 -12.95 1.77 3.36
CA PRO A 78 -12.86 3.20 3.65
C PRO A 78 -11.43 3.63 4.00
N TYR A 79 -10.69 2.76 4.67
CA TYR A 79 -9.33 3.02 5.11
C TYR A 79 -8.35 3.13 3.94
N ILE A 80 -8.48 2.21 2.97
CA ILE A 80 -7.70 2.25 1.72
C ILE A 80 -8.00 3.54 0.95
N TYR A 81 -9.27 3.95 0.88
CA TYR A 81 -9.68 5.15 0.14
C TYR A 81 -9.04 6.42 0.70
N LEU A 82 -9.01 6.57 2.03
CA LEU A 82 -8.38 7.72 2.68
C LEU A 82 -6.85 7.75 2.47
N HIS A 83 -6.23 6.59 2.22
CA HIS A 83 -4.80 6.48 1.94
C HIS A 83 -4.38 6.86 0.53
N ILE A 84 -5.28 6.81 -0.46
CA ILE A 84 -4.94 6.98 -1.88
C ILE A 84 -4.09 8.25 -2.16
N PRO A 85 -4.42 9.44 -1.63
CA PRO A 85 -3.64 10.65 -1.90
C PRO A 85 -2.19 10.55 -1.38
N MET A 86 -2.00 9.95 -0.20
CA MET A 86 -0.66 9.79 0.39
C MET A 86 0.15 8.74 -0.35
N ILE A 87 -0.47 7.62 -0.74
CA ILE A 87 0.15 6.58 -1.58
C ILE A 87 0.63 7.20 -2.90
N ALA A 88 -0.22 7.99 -3.56
CA ALA A 88 0.13 8.67 -4.80
C ALA A 88 1.28 9.66 -4.60
N ALA A 89 1.26 10.45 -3.53
CA ALA A 89 2.35 11.36 -3.19
C ALA A 89 3.68 10.60 -2.93
N GLY A 90 3.64 9.49 -2.19
CA GLY A 90 4.80 8.66 -1.91
C GLY A 90 5.44 8.09 -3.16
N TYR A 91 4.63 7.55 -4.07
CA TYR A 91 5.12 7.07 -5.37
C TYR A 91 5.67 8.19 -6.23
N ASN A 92 5.01 9.36 -6.29
CA ASN A 92 5.52 10.51 -7.04
C ASN A 92 6.88 10.98 -6.50
N HIS A 93 7.07 11.01 -5.19
CA HIS A 93 8.37 11.33 -4.60
C HIS A 93 9.44 10.29 -4.95
N MET A 94 9.10 9.00 -4.89
CA MET A 94 10.00 7.91 -5.28
C MET A 94 10.43 8.03 -6.75
N THR A 95 9.48 8.24 -7.67
CA THR A 95 9.78 8.34 -9.11
C THR A 95 10.64 9.56 -9.42
N GLN A 96 10.40 10.70 -8.77
CA GLN A 96 11.25 11.88 -8.92
C GLN A 96 12.68 11.62 -8.47
N ILE A 97 12.87 10.95 -7.33
CA ILE A 97 14.20 10.62 -6.82
C ILE A 97 14.90 9.63 -7.76
N LEU A 98 14.21 8.58 -8.18
CA LEU A 98 14.73 7.59 -9.13
C LEU A 98 15.14 8.26 -10.44
N THR A 99 14.32 9.16 -10.97
CA THR A 99 14.61 9.91 -12.20
C THR A 99 15.86 10.77 -12.06
N ARG A 100 16.04 11.44 -10.90
CA ARG A 100 17.24 12.23 -10.61
C ARG A 100 18.49 11.35 -10.54
N TYR A 101 18.41 10.19 -9.88
CA TYR A 101 19.52 9.24 -9.81
C TYR A 101 19.91 8.71 -11.20
N LEU A 102 18.93 8.29 -12.00
CA LEU A 102 19.18 7.81 -13.37
C LEU A 102 19.81 8.90 -14.26
N LYS A 103 19.32 10.14 -14.15
CA LYS A 103 19.88 11.29 -14.90
C LYS A 103 21.31 11.63 -14.50
N ASN A 104 21.65 11.53 -13.20
CA ASN A 104 23.01 11.74 -12.72
C ASN A 104 23.96 10.61 -13.13
N SER A 105 23.52 9.36 -13.07
CA SER A 105 24.31 8.21 -13.53
C SER A 105 24.66 8.32 -15.02
N ARG A 106 23.72 8.80 -15.85
CA ARG A 106 23.93 9.01 -17.28
C ARG A 106 24.87 10.18 -17.64
N LYS A 107 25.06 11.15 -16.73
CA LYS A 107 26.00 12.28 -16.91
C LYS A 107 27.43 11.95 -16.48
N SER A 108 27.62 10.89 -15.71
CA SER A 108 28.92 10.45 -15.19
C SER A 108 29.62 9.40 -16.08
N SER A 109 28.95 8.96 -17.14
CA SER A 109 29.48 8.09 -18.20
C SER A 109 29.75 8.90 -19.46
#